data_AF-A0A5I6V6U6-F1
#
_entry.id   AF-A0A5I6V6U6-F1
#
_cell.length_a   1.000
_cell.length_b   1.000
_cell.length_c   1.000
_cell.angle_alpha   90.00
_cell.angle_beta   90.00
_cell.angle_gamma   90.00
#
_symmetry.space_group_name_H-M   'P 1'
#
loop_
_entity.id
_entity.type
_entity.pdbx_description
1 polymer ?
#
loop_
_entity_poly.entity_id
_entity_poly.type
_entity_poly.pdbx_seq_one_letter_code
_entity_poly.pdbx_strand_id
1 'polypeptide(L)'
;MKLSEKQQLFTVMIASLIHFAEEKGYRLTFGEAYRTPEQAALNAKKGSGIANSLHTQRLAVDFNLFIDGEYQTDSAAYRPLGEYWESIGGSWGGRFSKPDGNHFSLEHNGVR
;
A
#
# COMPACT_ATOMS: atom_id res chain seq x y z
N MET A 1 -0.56 -20.41 2.85
CA MET A 1 0.63 -19.69 3.32
C MET A 1 0.37 -19.22 4.74
N LYS A 2 1.29 -19.45 5.68
CA LYS A 2 1.22 -18.88 7.04
C LYS A 2 1.31 -17.35 6.96
N LEU A 3 0.80 -16.63 7.95
CA LEU A 3 0.87 -15.17 7.97
C LEU A 3 2.34 -14.67 7.88
N SER A 4 3.25 -15.29 8.62
CA SER A 4 4.67 -14.90 8.62
C SER A 4 5.37 -15.10 7.28
N GLU A 5 5.06 -16.18 6.55
CA GLU A 5 5.57 -16.42 5.19
C GLU A 5 5.05 -15.33 4.24
N LYS A 6 3.78 -14.95 4.39
CA LYS A 6 3.15 -13.91 3.56
C LYS A 6 3.75 -12.53 3.82
N GLN A 7 4.07 -12.19 5.08
CA GLN A 7 4.75 -10.95 5.45
C GLN A 7 6.17 -10.86 4.87
N GLN A 8 6.91 -11.96 4.88
CA GLN A 8 8.24 -12.03 4.27
C GLN A 8 8.17 -11.84 2.75
N LEU A 9 7.23 -12.52 2.09
CA LEU A 9 7.00 -12.36 0.66
C LEU A 9 6.56 -10.92 0.31
N PHE A 10 5.62 -10.36 1.08
CA PHE A 10 5.18 -8.97 0.93
C PHE A 10 6.36 -8.01 0.93
N THR A 11 7.29 -8.17 1.88
CA THR A 11 8.48 -7.32 1.99
C THR A 11 9.33 -7.35 0.72
N VAL A 12 9.54 -8.53 0.12
CA VAL A 12 10.30 -8.67 -1.14
C VAL A 12 9.55 -8.07 -2.32
N MET A 13 8.22 -8.24 -2.38
CA MET A 13 7.39 -7.62 -3.40
C MET A 13 7.45 -6.08 -3.32
N ILE A 14 7.48 -5.51 -2.12
CA ILE A 14 7.65 -4.06 -1.92
C ILE A 14 9.00 -3.59 -2.46
N ALA A 15 10.09 -4.34 -2.26
CA ALA A 15 11.37 -4.01 -2.90
C ALA A 15 11.25 -3.98 -4.43
N SER A 16 10.50 -4.92 -5.01
CA SER A 16 10.25 -4.96 -6.47
C SER A 16 9.44 -3.75 -6.96
N LEU A 17 8.48 -3.26 -6.16
CA LEU A 17 7.71 -2.04 -6.45
C LEU A 17 8.58 -0.78 -6.34
N ILE A 18 9.46 -0.70 -5.33
CA ILE A 18 10.39 0.41 -5.17
C ILE A 18 11.37 0.48 -6.35
N HIS A 19 11.91 -0.67 -6.78
CA HIS A 19 12.78 -0.73 -7.97
C HIS A 19 12.04 -0.31 -9.24
N PHE A 20 10.82 -0.81 -9.46
CA PHE A 20 10.00 -0.38 -10.59
C PHE A 20 9.75 1.13 -10.59
N ALA A 21 9.44 1.72 -9.43
CA ALA A 21 9.26 3.16 -9.31
C ALA A 21 10.52 3.93 -9.70
N GLU A 22 11.69 3.50 -9.21
CA GLU A 22 12.99 4.10 -9.52
C GLU A 22 13.33 4.00 -11.02
N GLU A 23 13.13 2.84 -11.65
CA GLU A 23 13.31 2.64 -13.10
C GLU A 23 12.42 3.56 -13.96
N LYS A 24 11.28 4.01 -13.43
CA LYS A 24 10.37 4.95 -14.09
C LYS A 24 10.66 6.41 -13.78
N GLY A 25 11.70 6.71 -13.00
CA GLY A 25 12.04 8.07 -12.58
C GLY A 25 11.18 8.59 -11.42
N TYR A 26 10.36 7.74 -10.80
CA TYR A 26 9.57 8.10 -9.63
C TYR A 26 10.39 7.94 -8.35
N ARG A 27 10.08 8.76 -7.34
CA ARG A 27 10.71 8.67 -6.02
C ARG A 27 9.64 8.45 -4.96
N LEU A 28 9.96 7.64 -3.96
CA LEU A 28 9.03 7.24 -2.90
C LEU A 28 9.59 7.56 -1.51
N THR A 29 8.72 7.92 -0.58
CA THR A 29 8.98 7.79 0.87
C THR A 29 7.90 6.93 1.51
N PHE A 30 8.20 6.29 2.64
CA PHE A 30 7.18 5.55 3.39
C PHE A 30 6.22 6.52 4.07
N GLY A 31 4.92 6.35 3.83
CA GLY A 31 3.85 6.99 4.59
C GLY A 31 3.58 6.21 5.87
N GLU A 32 3.09 4.98 5.74
CA GLU A 32 2.80 4.09 6.86
C GLU A 32 2.97 2.63 6.45
N ALA A 33 3.83 1.88 7.15
CA ALA A 33 3.98 0.43 6.93
C ALA A 33 3.23 -0.34 8.02
N TYR A 34 3.70 -0.25 9.27
CA TYR A 34 3.01 -0.85 10.41
C TYR A 34 2.11 0.15 11.12
N ARG A 35 0.84 -0.22 11.27
CA ARG A 35 -0.17 0.51 12.03
C ARG A 35 -0.48 -0.26 13.31
N THR A 36 -0.50 0.41 14.46
CA THR A 36 -0.85 -0.28 15.72
C THR A 36 -2.34 -0.62 15.74
N PRO A 37 -2.76 -1.67 16.49
CA PRO A 37 -4.18 -1.98 16.68
C PRO A 37 -4.98 -0.80 17.24
N GLU A 38 -4.38 -0.01 18.15
CA GLU A 38 -5.01 1.17 18.74
C GLU A 38 -5.27 2.24 17.68
N GLN A 39 -4.29 2.50 16.79
CA GLN A 39 -4.44 3.45 15.71
C GLN A 39 -5.48 2.97 14.68
N ALA A 40 -5.52 1.67 14.37
CA ALA A 40 -6.54 1.11 13.49
C ALA A 40 -7.95 1.28 14.07
N ALA A 41 -8.12 1.05 15.38
CA ALA A 41 -9.39 1.28 16.08
C ALA A 41 -9.80 2.77 16.07
N LEU A 42 -8.83 3.68 16.29
CA LEU A 42 -9.07 5.12 16.21
C LEU A 42 -9.48 5.58 14.79
N ASN A 43 -8.79 5.08 13.76
CA ASN A 43 -9.10 5.39 12.35
C ASN A 43 -10.50 4.89 11.97
N ALA A 44 -10.86 3.68 12.42
CA ALA A 44 -12.20 3.12 12.21
C ALA A 44 -13.27 3.97 12.89
N LYS A 45 -13.06 4.38 14.15
CA LYS A 45 -13.98 5.27 14.87
C LYS A 45 -14.13 6.64 14.20
N LYS A 46 -13.07 7.15 13.57
CA LYS A 46 -13.07 8.42 12.82
C LYS A 46 -13.71 8.28 11.42
N GLY A 47 -13.88 7.06 10.92
CA GLY A 47 -14.34 6.80 9.54
C GLY A 47 -13.27 7.02 8.46
N SER A 48 -11.99 7.10 8.85
CA SER A 48 -10.86 7.26 7.93
C SER A 48 -10.12 5.94 7.63
N GLY A 49 -10.67 4.81 8.07
CA GLY A 49 -10.11 3.48 7.84
C GLY A 49 -11.00 2.39 8.44
N ILE A 50 -10.44 1.18 8.55
CA ILE A 50 -11.13 0.00 9.11
C ILE A 50 -10.33 -0.58 10.28
N ALA A 51 -11.03 -1.22 11.22
CA ALA A 51 -10.38 -1.82 12.40
C ALA A 51 -9.50 -3.02 12.00
N ASN A 52 -9.96 -3.82 11.04
CA ASN A 52 -9.24 -4.98 10.50
C ASN A 52 -8.26 -4.59 9.38
N SER A 53 -7.48 -3.53 9.59
CA SER A 53 -6.54 -3.02 8.58
C SER A 53 -5.34 -3.96 8.37
N LEU A 54 -4.93 -4.18 7.12
CA LEU A 54 -3.77 -5.01 6.77
C LEU A 54 -2.42 -4.45 7.25
N HIS A 55 -2.33 -3.15 7.56
CA HIS A 55 -1.12 -2.57 8.16
C HIS A 55 -0.84 -3.15 9.55
N THR A 56 -1.89 -3.52 10.31
CA THR A 56 -1.73 -4.19 11.62
C THR A 56 -1.10 -5.57 11.47
N GLN A 57 -1.23 -6.16 10.28
CA GLN A 57 -0.70 -7.47 9.93
C GLN A 57 0.56 -7.40 9.07
N ARG A 58 1.14 -6.21 8.83
CA ARG A 58 2.32 -6.03 7.95
C ARG A 58 2.11 -6.59 6.54
N LEU A 59 0.89 -6.46 6.02
CA LEU A 59 0.50 -6.87 4.67
C LEU A 59 0.03 -5.67 3.82
N ALA A 60 0.27 -4.45 4.30
CA ALA A 60 0.02 -3.23 3.55
C ALA A 60 1.10 -2.19 3.83
N VAL A 61 1.30 -1.28 2.88
CA VAL A 61 2.16 -0.12 2.99
C VAL A 61 1.57 1.03 2.19
N ASP A 62 1.69 2.23 2.75
CA ASP A 62 1.37 3.47 2.07
C ASP A 62 2.67 4.15 1.60
N PHE A 63 2.73 4.57 0.34
CA PHE A 63 3.87 5.31 -0.21
C PHE A 63 3.50 6.74 -0.57
N ASN A 64 4.36 7.69 -0.24
CA ASN A 64 4.27 9.05 -0.78
C ASN A 64 5.03 9.10 -2.11
N LEU A 65 4.34 9.43 -3.20
CA LEU A 65 4.91 9.52 -4.55
C LEU A 65 5.41 10.92 -4.88
N PHE A 66 6.60 10.98 -5.49
CA PHE A 66 7.19 12.18 -6.05
C PHE A 66 7.51 11.95 -7.53
N ILE A 67 7.06 12.88 -8.39
CA ILE A 67 7.36 12.91 -9.82
C ILE A 67 8.09 14.22 -10.08
N ASP A 68 9.32 14.14 -10.60
CA ASP A 68 10.21 15.31 -10.80
C ASP A 68 10.40 16.17 -9.53
N GLY A 69 10.36 15.54 -8.36
CA GLY A 69 10.50 16.21 -7.06
C GLY A 69 9.18 16.72 -6.46
N GLU A 70 8.08 16.69 -7.21
CA GLU A 70 6.77 17.18 -6.78
C GLU A 70 5.94 16.08 -6.12
N TYR A 71 5.46 16.34 -4.90
CA TYR A 71 4.63 15.40 -4.14
C TYR A 71 3.24 15.26 -4.76
N GLN A 72 2.84 14.02 -5.04
CA GLN A 72 1.58 13.70 -5.69
C GLN A 72 0.50 13.37 -4.66
N THR A 73 -0.61 14.10 -4.73
CA THR A 73 -1.80 13.89 -3.88
C THR A 73 -2.95 13.20 -4.62
N ASP A 74 -2.91 13.16 -5.94
CA ASP A 74 -3.94 12.49 -6.75
C ASP A 74 -3.68 10.98 -6.83
N SER A 75 -4.70 10.17 -6.53
CA SER A 75 -4.64 8.71 -6.68
C SER A 75 -4.36 8.28 -8.12
N ALA A 76 -4.79 9.07 -9.12
CA ALA A 76 -4.54 8.76 -10.52
C ALA A 76 -3.03 8.76 -10.87
N ALA A 77 -2.21 9.55 -10.17
CA ALA A 77 -0.76 9.60 -10.38
C ALA A 77 -0.06 8.28 -10.00
N TYR A 78 -0.66 7.51 -9.09
CA TYR A 78 -0.11 6.21 -8.65
C TYR A 78 -0.43 5.07 -9.61
N ARG A 79 -1.24 5.29 -10.65
CA ARG A 79 -1.70 4.24 -11.56
C ARG A 79 -0.58 3.36 -12.13
N PRO A 80 0.58 3.87 -12.58
CA PRO A 80 1.66 3.01 -13.07
C PRO A 80 2.19 2.04 -11.99
N LEU A 81 2.33 2.52 -10.75
CA LEU A 81 2.76 1.69 -9.61
C LEU A 81 1.67 0.69 -9.23
N GLY A 82 0.41 1.13 -9.24
CA GLY A 82 -0.75 0.31 -8.98
C GLY A 82 -0.88 -0.86 -9.94
N GLU A 83 -0.83 -0.59 -11.25
CA GLU A 83 -0.91 -1.62 -12.29
C GLU A 83 0.26 -2.60 -12.22
N TYR A 84 1.47 -2.11 -11.91
CA TYR A 84 2.62 -2.99 -11.66
C TYR A 84 2.41 -3.86 -10.42
N TRP A 85 1.96 -3.28 -9.30
CA TRP A 85 1.66 -4.00 -8.08
C TRP A 85 0.62 -5.11 -8.30
N GLU A 86 -0.45 -4.79 -9.03
CA GLU A 86 -1.47 -5.76 -9.47
C GLU A 86 -0.83 -6.88 -10.31
N SER A 87 0.08 -6.56 -11.23
CA SER A 87 0.73 -7.54 -12.11
C SER A 87 1.60 -8.57 -11.37
N ILE A 88 2.14 -8.22 -10.20
CA ILE A 88 2.93 -9.12 -9.35
C ILE A 88 2.09 -9.78 -8.24
N GLY A 89 0.76 -9.64 -8.29
CA GLY A 89 -0.19 -10.32 -7.39
C GLY A 89 -0.69 -9.48 -6.21
N GLY A 90 -0.42 -8.18 -6.22
CA GLY A 90 -0.87 -7.22 -5.23
C GLY A 90 -2.31 -6.73 -5.40
N SER A 91 -2.89 -6.21 -4.33
CA SER A 91 -4.12 -5.40 -4.36
C SER A 91 -3.74 -3.92 -4.23
N TRP A 92 -4.21 -3.09 -5.16
CA TRP A 92 -3.95 -1.65 -5.15
C TRP A 92 -5.17 -0.84 -4.71
N GLY A 93 -4.99 0.05 -3.73
CA GLY A 93 -6.08 0.86 -3.16
C GLY A 93 -6.72 1.85 -4.13
N GLY A 94 -6.05 2.18 -5.24
CA GLY A 94 -6.64 2.96 -6.33
C GLY A 94 -7.87 2.31 -6.98
N ARG A 95 -8.10 1.00 -6.76
CA ARG A 95 -9.30 0.27 -7.23
C ARG A 95 -10.47 0.26 -6.24
N PHE A 96 -10.30 0.81 -5.05
CA PHE A 96 -11.37 0.81 -4.06
C PHE A 96 -12.51 1.76 -4.46
N SER A 97 -13.70 1.53 -3.89
CA SER A 97 -14.87 2.40 -4.14
C SER A 97 -14.61 3.86 -3.79
N LYS A 98 -13.81 4.08 -2.74
CA LYS A 98 -13.13 5.34 -2.44
C LYS A 98 -11.63 5.12 -2.73
N PRO A 99 -11.10 5.61 -3.86
CA PRO A 99 -9.71 5.38 -4.23
C PRO A 99 -8.72 5.85 -3.16
N ASP A 100 -7.72 5.01 -2.92
CA ASP A 100 -6.61 5.24 -2.00
C ASP A 100 -5.30 4.90 -2.71
N GLY A 101 -4.88 5.77 -3.64
CA GLY A 101 -3.83 5.45 -4.63
C GLY A 101 -2.45 5.18 -4.04
N ASN A 102 -2.16 5.69 -2.85
CA ASN A 102 -0.89 5.42 -2.15
C ASN A 102 -0.85 4.05 -1.46
N HIS A 103 -1.97 3.33 -1.37
CA HIS A 103 -2.10 2.09 -0.61
C HIS A 103 -1.80 0.84 -1.43
N PHE A 104 -0.86 0.02 -0.95
CA PHE A 104 -0.44 -1.23 -1.59
C PHE A 104 -0.49 -2.38 -0.59
N SER A 105 -1.22 -3.45 -0.91
CA SER A 105 -1.46 -4.55 0.03
C SER A 105 -1.46 -5.93 -0.62
N LEU A 106 -1.44 -6.97 0.22
CA LEU A 106 -1.80 -8.33 -0.17
C LEU A 106 -3.10 -8.77 0.52
N GLU A 107 -4.09 -9.17 -0.28
CA GLU A 107 -5.40 -9.58 0.25
C GLU A 107 -5.27 -10.66 1.32
N HIS A 108 -5.87 -10.49 2.49
CA HIS A 108 -5.88 -11.51 3.55
C HIS A 108 -7.27 -11.65 4.14
N ASN A 109 -7.81 -12.87 4.08
CA ASN A 109 -9.15 -13.21 4.59
C ASN A 109 -10.26 -12.26 4.07
N GLY A 110 -10.20 -11.89 2.79
CA GLY A 110 -11.18 -11.03 2.13
C GLY A 110 -10.96 -9.52 2.35
N VAL A 111 -9.95 -9.11 3.13
CA VAL A 111 -9.53 -7.71 3.25
C VAL A 111 -8.46 -7.41 2.22
N ARG A 112 -8.60 -6.31 1.49
CA ARG A 112 -7.63 -5.75 0.56
C ARG A 112 -7.16 -4.42 1.08
#